data_AF-A0A7S2TY81-F1
#
_entry.id   AF-A0A7S2TY81-F1
#
_cell.length_a   1.000
_cell.length_b   1.000
_cell.length_c   1.000
_cell.angle_alpha   90.00
_cell.angle_beta   90.00
_cell.angle_gamma   90.00
#
_symmetry.space_group_name_H-M   'P 1'
#
loop_
_entity.id
_entity.type
_entity.pdbx_description
1 polymer ?
#
loop_
_entity_poly.entity_id
_entity_poly.type
_entity_poly.pdbx_seq_one_letter_code
_entity_poly.pdbx_strand_id
1 'polypeptide(L)'
;GFLYCSTDGKARVEYIKPGRMSFAFKAHRIQTSTTNKYYEAYMVNDCAVHPNQARGGIIVTAGSEGRVRFWDKDVRSGRRILERARVPISSLEFNHDGSLLAYAASYDWSKGSGEAHMYANDPQLRPAIMVRDSNWETRVPTPAPTFGWGGRR
;
A
#
# COMPACT_ATOMS: atom_id res chain seq x y z
N GLY A 1 18.89 -1.75 -9.98
CA GLY A 1 17.64 -2.38 -10.45
C GLY A 1 16.55 -1.34 -10.41
N PHE A 2 15.37 -1.66 -10.92
CA PHE A 2 14.23 -0.74 -10.91
C PHE A 2 12.95 -1.49 -10.53
N LEU A 3 11.99 -0.76 -9.98
CA LEU A 3 10.65 -1.23 -9.65
C LEU A 3 9.69 -0.53 -10.61
N TYR A 4 8.73 -1.27 -11.15
CA TYR A 4 7.68 -0.69 -11.96
C TYR A 4 6.35 -1.40 -11.76
N CYS A 5 5.29 -0.67 -12.07
CA CYS A 5 3.91 -1.05 -11.83
C CYS A 5 3.12 -1.17 -13.13
N SER A 6 2.05 -1.96 -13.11
CA SER A 6 1.26 -2.34 -14.28
C SER A 6 -0.23 -2.21 -14.01
N THR A 7 -0.99 -1.98 -15.08
CA THR A 7 -2.46 -1.87 -15.04
C THR A 7 -3.16 -3.20 -14.77
N ASP A 8 -2.48 -4.34 -14.91
CA ASP A 8 -3.03 -5.70 -14.67
C ASP A 8 -2.93 -6.18 -13.19
N GLY A 9 -2.72 -5.24 -12.26
CA GLY A 9 -2.61 -5.52 -10.83
C GLY A 9 -1.33 -6.23 -10.43
N LYS A 10 -0.24 -5.97 -11.15
CA LYS A 10 1.09 -6.49 -10.85
C LYS A 10 2.12 -5.37 -10.71
N ALA A 11 3.19 -5.69 -10.00
CA ALA A 11 4.41 -4.92 -9.98
C ALA A 11 5.62 -5.86 -10.18
N ARG A 12 6.72 -5.32 -10.67
CA ARG A 12 7.94 -6.09 -10.98
C ARG A 12 9.19 -5.39 -10.52
N VAL A 13 10.09 -6.18 -9.93
CA VAL A 13 11.45 -5.77 -9.55
C VAL A 13 12.40 -6.35 -10.58
N GLU A 14 13.15 -5.47 -11.23
CA GLU A 14 14.16 -5.82 -12.22
C GLU A 14 15.56 -5.57 -11.67
N TYR A 15 16.41 -6.60 -11.68
CA TYR A 15 17.82 -6.47 -11.31
C TYR A 15 18.67 -6.35 -12.58
N ILE A 16 19.49 -5.29 -12.64
CA ILE A 16 20.39 -5.03 -13.77
C ILE A 16 21.67 -5.88 -13.64
N LYS A 17 22.15 -6.07 -12.40
CA LYS A 17 23.38 -6.81 -12.15
C LYS A 17 23.09 -8.33 -12.17
N PRO A 18 23.97 -9.14 -12.79
CA PRO A 18 23.87 -10.59 -12.73
C PRO A 18 23.99 -11.09 -11.28
N GLY A 19 23.38 -12.24 -11.00
CA GLY A 19 23.41 -12.87 -9.67
C GLY A 19 22.18 -12.61 -8.78
N ARG A 20 21.23 -11.77 -9.22
CA ARG A 20 19.89 -11.68 -8.61
C ARG A 20 18.80 -11.87 -9.66
N MET A 21 17.80 -12.69 -9.32
CA MET A 21 16.68 -12.95 -10.21
C MET A 21 15.59 -11.89 -10.07
N SER A 22 15.25 -11.24 -11.17
CA SER A 22 14.07 -10.39 -11.31
C SER A 22 12.79 -11.18 -11.04
N PHE A 23 11.75 -10.53 -10.51
CA PHE A 23 10.48 -11.20 -10.24
C PHE A 23 9.29 -10.23 -10.31
N ALA A 24 8.13 -10.77 -10.65
CA ALA A 24 6.86 -10.07 -10.61
C ALA A 24 5.97 -10.62 -9.49
N PHE A 25 5.12 -9.79 -8.92
CA PHE A 25 4.16 -10.18 -7.90
C PHE A 25 2.79 -9.57 -8.17
N LYS A 26 1.74 -10.27 -7.73
CA LYS A 26 0.35 -9.85 -7.86
C LYS A 26 0.02 -8.94 -6.69
N ALA A 27 -0.20 -7.65 -6.95
CA ALA A 27 -0.30 -6.66 -5.91
C ALA A 27 -1.75 -6.29 -5.59
N HIS A 28 -2.50 -5.78 -6.57
CA HIS A 28 -3.82 -5.21 -6.38
C HIS A 28 -4.88 -6.13 -7.00
N ARG A 29 -5.20 -7.19 -6.26
CA ARG A 29 -6.22 -8.18 -6.64
C ARG A 29 -7.15 -8.46 -5.48
N ILE A 30 -8.45 -8.52 -5.74
CA ILE A 30 -9.48 -8.88 -4.77
C ILE A 30 -10.15 -10.16 -5.25
N GLN A 31 -10.29 -11.13 -4.35
CA GLN A 31 -11.07 -12.32 -4.64
C GLN A 31 -12.56 -11.95 -4.56
N THR A 32 -13.28 -12.15 -5.66
CA THR A 32 -14.67 -11.69 -5.80
C THR A 32 -15.68 -12.75 -5.34
N SER A 33 -15.29 -14.01 -5.27
CA SER A 33 -16.15 -15.12 -4.82
C SER A 33 -15.40 -16.06 -3.89
N THR A 34 -16.07 -16.48 -2.82
CA THR A 34 -15.57 -17.50 -1.89
C THR A 34 -15.58 -18.89 -2.52
N THR A 35 -16.51 -19.13 -3.45
CA THR A 35 -16.78 -20.45 -4.05
C THR A 35 -15.91 -20.72 -5.27
N ASN A 36 -15.71 -19.70 -6.12
CA ASN A 36 -14.82 -19.79 -7.28
C ASN A 36 -13.67 -18.81 -7.14
N LYS A 37 -12.43 -19.25 -7.43
CA LYS A 37 -11.19 -18.45 -7.33
C LYS A 37 -11.06 -17.39 -8.45
N TYR A 38 -12.10 -16.60 -8.66
CA TYR A 38 -12.05 -15.43 -9.54
C TYR A 38 -11.45 -14.24 -8.79
N TYR A 39 -10.50 -13.57 -9.43
CA TYR A 39 -9.84 -12.39 -8.90
C TYR A 39 -10.08 -11.22 -9.83
N GLU A 40 -10.65 -10.15 -9.28
CA GLU A 40 -10.67 -8.86 -9.94
C GLU A 40 -9.30 -8.20 -9.76
N ALA A 41 -8.68 -7.82 -10.88
CA ALA A 41 -7.40 -7.13 -10.88
C ALA A 41 -7.64 -5.63 -11.05
N TYR A 42 -6.93 -4.85 -10.24
CA TYR A 42 -6.99 -3.40 -10.22
C TYR A 42 -5.66 -2.83 -10.65
N MET A 43 -5.68 -1.62 -11.19
CA MET A 43 -4.47 -0.91 -11.60
C MET A 43 -3.57 -0.69 -10.39
N VAL A 44 -2.26 -0.81 -10.61
CA VAL A 44 -1.26 -0.36 -9.64
C VAL A 44 -0.80 1.03 -10.08
N ASN A 45 -1.36 2.06 -9.46
CA ASN A 45 -1.17 3.45 -9.87
C ASN A 45 0.24 3.95 -9.60
N ASP A 46 0.83 3.51 -8.48
CA ASP A 46 2.15 3.96 -8.07
C ASP A 46 2.84 2.93 -7.18
N CYS A 47 4.16 3.00 -7.13
CA CYS A 47 4.96 2.17 -6.26
C CYS A 47 6.31 2.76 -5.90
N ALA A 48 6.71 2.54 -4.65
CA ALA A 48 7.93 3.07 -4.09
C ALA A 48 8.71 2.00 -3.33
N VAL A 49 10.02 2.18 -3.26
CA VAL A 49 10.92 1.39 -2.41
C VAL A 49 11.27 2.24 -1.19
N HIS A 50 11.24 1.64 0.00
CA HIS A 50 11.68 2.32 1.20
C HIS A 50 13.15 2.76 1.07
N PRO A 51 13.51 4.03 1.35
CA PRO A 51 14.84 4.57 1.06
C PRO A 51 15.95 3.89 1.89
N ASN A 52 15.64 3.51 3.13
CA ASN A 52 16.56 2.75 3.97
C ASN A 52 16.63 1.27 3.52
N GLN A 53 17.68 0.92 2.77
CA GLN A 53 17.92 -0.45 2.30
C GLN A 53 18.21 -1.45 3.43
N ALA A 54 18.68 -1.00 4.60
CA ALA A 54 18.94 -1.87 5.74
C ALA A 54 17.65 -2.45 6.34
N ARG A 55 16.48 -1.89 6.00
CA ARG A 55 15.16 -2.37 6.46
C ARG A 55 14.53 -3.46 5.59
N GLY A 56 15.34 -4.27 4.91
CA GLY A 56 14.84 -5.42 4.14
C GLY A 56 14.14 -5.06 2.83
N GLY A 57 14.46 -3.89 2.26
CA GLY A 57 13.87 -3.32 1.05
C GLY A 57 12.37 -3.55 0.90
N ILE A 58 11.63 -2.97 1.84
CA ILE A 58 10.18 -2.85 1.78
C ILE A 58 9.79 -2.14 0.49
N ILE A 59 8.84 -2.73 -0.23
CA ILE A 59 8.18 -2.14 -1.38
C ILE A 59 6.75 -1.79 -1.00
N VAL A 60 6.25 -0.66 -1.47
CA VAL A 60 4.87 -0.25 -1.28
C VAL A 60 4.22 -0.01 -2.62
N THR A 61 2.97 -0.45 -2.75
CA THR A 61 2.16 -0.29 -3.96
C THR A 61 0.81 0.37 -3.64
N ALA A 62 0.41 1.33 -4.47
CA ALA A 62 -0.89 1.99 -4.47
C ALA A 62 -1.77 1.39 -5.57
N GLY A 63 -3.07 1.25 -5.33
CA GLY A 63 -3.96 0.81 -6.41
C GLY A 63 -5.38 1.31 -6.34
N SER A 64 -6.07 1.06 -7.45
CA SER A 64 -7.38 1.61 -7.76
C SER A 64 -8.50 1.09 -6.87
N GLU A 65 -8.29 -0.01 -6.15
CA GLU A 65 -9.26 -0.48 -5.16
C GLU A 65 -9.26 0.37 -3.87
N GLY A 66 -8.36 1.35 -3.76
CA GLY A 66 -8.23 2.22 -2.58
C GLY A 66 -7.35 1.61 -1.49
N ARG A 67 -6.45 0.68 -1.82
CA ARG A 67 -5.54 0.06 -0.84
C ARG A 67 -4.09 0.44 -1.09
N VAL A 68 -3.34 0.55 -0.01
CA VAL A 68 -1.87 0.56 -0.01
C VAL A 68 -1.39 -0.78 0.52
N ARG A 69 -0.49 -1.46 -0.19
CA ARG A 69 0.09 -2.74 0.23
C ARG A 69 1.59 -2.65 0.39
N PHE A 70 2.07 -3.29 1.45
CA PHE A 70 3.48 -3.43 1.78
C PHE A 70 3.95 -4.83 1.45
N TRP A 71 5.13 -4.90 0.84
CA TRP A 71 5.75 -6.13 0.35
C TRP A 71 7.18 -6.20 0.88
N ASP A 72 7.61 -7.41 1.21
CA ASP A 72 9.00 -7.70 1.51
C ASP A 72 9.67 -8.21 0.22
N LYS A 73 10.69 -7.49 -0.28
CA LYS A 73 11.35 -7.88 -1.54
C LYS A 73 12.18 -9.15 -1.42
N ASP A 74 12.69 -9.44 -0.22
CA ASP A 74 13.63 -10.53 0.03
C ASP A 74 12.86 -11.83 0.30
N VAL A 75 11.77 -11.75 1.07
CA VAL A 75 10.84 -12.86 1.31
C VAL A 75 9.86 -13.05 0.14
N ARG A 76 9.68 -12.04 -0.71
CA ARG A 76 8.75 -12.02 -1.86
C ARG A 76 7.29 -12.26 -1.46
N SER A 77 6.90 -11.72 -0.32
CA SER A 77 5.56 -11.89 0.25
C SER A 77 4.95 -10.55 0.65
N GLY A 78 3.62 -10.52 0.71
CA GLY A 78 2.88 -9.38 1.26
C GLY A 78 3.03 -9.37 2.78
N ARG A 79 3.37 -8.21 3.34
CA ARG A 79 3.52 -8.01 4.79
C ARG A 79 2.29 -7.41 5.42
N ARG A 80 1.78 -6.33 4.83
CA ARG A 80 0.70 -5.53 5.42
C ARG A 80 -0.15 -4.88 4.34
N ILE A 81 -1.42 -4.68 4.68
CA ILE A 81 -2.37 -3.93 3.86
C ILE A 81 -2.93 -2.82 4.76
N LEU A 82 -2.92 -1.59 4.29
CA LEU A 82 -3.60 -0.49 5.00
C LEU A 82 -5.11 -0.61 4.84
N GLU A 83 -5.83 0.07 5.74
CA GLU A 83 -7.27 0.21 5.62
C GLU A 83 -7.66 0.76 4.25
N ARG A 84 -8.74 0.20 3.69
CA ARG A 84 -9.22 0.55 2.37
C ARG A 84 -9.83 1.96 2.41
N ALA A 85 -9.29 2.88 1.62
CA ALA A 85 -9.90 4.15 1.33
C ALA A 85 -11.14 3.96 0.44
N ARG A 86 -12.09 4.92 0.53
CA ARG A 86 -13.30 4.93 -0.31
C ARG A 86 -13.04 5.34 -1.76
N VAL A 87 -11.84 5.84 -2.03
CA VAL A 87 -11.40 6.31 -3.34
C VAL A 87 -10.07 5.62 -3.71
N PRO A 88 -9.71 5.56 -5.01
CA PRO A 88 -8.41 5.06 -5.46
C PRO A 88 -7.23 5.72 -4.75
N ILE A 89 -6.12 5.00 -4.62
CA ILE A 89 -4.85 5.61 -4.23
C ILE A 89 -4.09 5.93 -5.52
N SER A 90 -3.92 7.21 -5.81
CA SER A 90 -3.39 7.68 -7.10
C SER A 90 -1.87 7.82 -7.11
N SER A 91 -1.26 8.10 -5.96
CA SER A 91 0.20 8.19 -5.80
C SER A 91 0.63 7.93 -4.37
N LEU A 92 1.89 7.52 -4.17
CA LEU A 92 2.52 7.38 -2.86
C LEU A 92 4.02 7.70 -2.90
N GLU A 93 4.56 8.18 -1.79
CA GLU A 93 6.00 8.43 -1.66
C GLU A 93 6.46 8.37 -0.21
N PHE A 94 7.69 7.90 0.00
CA PHE A 94 8.37 7.98 1.29
C PHE A 94 9.06 9.32 1.45
N ASN A 95 9.11 9.84 2.67
CA ASN A 95 10.04 10.91 2.98
C ASN A 95 11.50 10.43 2.95
N HIS A 96 12.45 11.36 3.02
CA HIS A 96 13.88 11.09 2.81
C HIS A 96 14.46 9.97 3.68
N ASP A 97 14.17 9.97 4.98
CA ASP A 97 14.66 8.96 5.92
C ASP A 97 13.78 7.68 5.94
N GLY A 98 12.65 7.74 5.24
CA GLY A 98 11.66 6.69 5.14
C GLY A 98 10.80 6.52 6.38
N SER A 99 10.83 7.41 7.38
CA SER A 99 10.01 7.35 8.60
C SER A 99 8.52 7.66 8.37
N LEU A 100 8.19 8.30 7.25
CA LEU A 100 6.84 8.64 6.85
C LEU A 100 6.53 8.14 5.45
N LEU A 101 5.31 7.68 5.26
CA LEU A 101 4.72 7.40 3.95
C LEU A 101 3.57 8.38 3.72
N ALA A 102 3.66 9.16 2.65
CA ALA A 102 2.57 9.96 2.14
C ALA A 102 1.88 9.21 0.99
N TYR A 103 0.55 9.31 0.91
CA TYR A 103 -0.21 8.78 -0.22
C TYR A 103 -1.45 9.64 -0.52
N ALA A 104 -1.75 9.79 -1.80
CA ALA A 104 -2.88 10.56 -2.29
C ALA A 104 -4.07 9.63 -2.53
N ALA A 105 -5.18 9.91 -1.85
CA ALA A 105 -6.47 9.28 -2.08
C ALA A 105 -7.27 10.20 -3.00
N SER A 106 -7.42 9.83 -4.28
CA SER A 106 -8.14 10.62 -5.27
C SER A 106 -8.61 9.74 -6.42
N TYR A 107 -9.62 10.18 -7.16
CA TYR A 107 -10.05 9.48 -8.35
C TYR A 107 -8.93 9.39 -9.40
N ASP A 108 -8.75 8.21 -9.98
CA ASP A 108 -7.67 7.87 -10.92
C ASP A 108 -8.15 7.65 -12.35
N TRP A 109 -9.40 8.01 -12.65
CA TRP A 109 -10.04 7.85 -13.96
C TRP A 109 -10.24 6.40 -14.44
N SER A 110 -9.99 5.41 -13.59
CA SER A 110 -10.15 3.98 -13.90
C SER A 110 -11.54 3.58 -14.41
N LYS A 111 -12.57 4.37 -14.11
CA LYS A 111 -13.97 4.11 -14.49
C LYS A 111 -14.61 5.18 -15.39
N GLY A 112 -13.80 6.08 -15.95
CA GLY A 112 -14.26 7.13 -16.87
C GLY A 112 -15.02 8.30 -16.25
N SER A 113 -15.48 9.22 -17.10
CA SER A 113 -16.07 10.51 -16.69
C SER A 113 -17.37 10.39 -15.90
N GLY A 114 -18.15 9.32 -16.11
CA GLY A 114 -19.40 9.09 -15.40
C GLY A 114 -19.21 8.98 -13.89
N GLU A 115 -18.22 8.19 -13.45
CA GLU A 115 -17.90 8.10 -12.02
C GLU A 115 -17.16 9.34 -11.51
N ALA A 116 -16.36 10.02 -12.34
CA ALA A 116 -15.67 11.26 -11.94
C ALA A 116 -16.65 12.29 -11.34
N HIS A 117 -17.85 12.39 -11.92
CA HIS A 117 -18.89 13.29 -11.42
C HIS A 117 -19.38 12.91 -10.01
N MET A 118 -19.38 11.62 -9.65
CA MET A 118 -19.71 11.17 -8.30
C MET A 118 -18.62 11.56 -7.30
N TYR A 119 -17.33 11.31 -7.62
CA TYR A 119 -16.20 11.68 -6.75
C TYR A 119 -16.09 13.18 -6.53
N ALA A 120 -16.45 14.00 -7.53
CA ALA A 120 -16.40 15.45 -7.44
C ALA A 120 -17.49 16.04 -6.52
N ASN A 121 -18.66 15.39 -6.46
CA ASN A 121 -19.83 15.94 -5.78
C ASN A 121 -20.14 15.30 -4.42
N ASP A 122 -19.57 14.12 -4.11
CA ASP A 122 -19.72 13.49 -2.80
C ASP A 122 -18.65 14.00 -1.80
N PRO A 123 -19.04 14.71 -0.72
CA PRO A 123 -18.10 15.18 0.29
C PRO A 123 -17.27 14.08 0.96
N GLN A 124 -17.75 12.83 0.99
CA GLN A 124 -17.04 11.68 1.56
C GLN A 124 -15.96 11.11 0.62
N LEU A 125 -15.97 11.50 -0.66
CA LEU A 125 -15.05 11.01 -1.69
C LEU A 125 -14.05 12.10 -2.12
N ARG A 126 -13.91 13.16 -1.33
CA ARG A 126 -13.00 14.26 -1.63
C ARG A 126 -11.54 13.78 -1.68
N PRO A 127 -10.74 14.30 -2.63
CA PRO A 127 -9.31 14.05 -2.65
C PRO A 127 -8.64 14.45 -1.34
N ALA A 128 -7.73 13.60 -0.85
CA ALA A 128 -6.99 13.86 0.38
C ALA A 128 -5.56 13.33 0.28
N ILE A 129 -4.63 14.03 0.93
CA ILE A 129 -3.28 13.52 1.17
C ILE A 129 -3.24 12.93 2.57
N MET A 130 -2.85 11.68 2.67
CA MET A 130 -2.73 10.96 3.92
C MET A 130 -1.25 10.78 4.23
N VAL A 131 -0.87 11.01 5.49
CA VAL A 131 0.50 10.76 5.98
C VAL A 131 0.44 9.74 7.10
N ARG A 132 1.32 8.74 7.03
CA ARG A 132 1.41 7.67 8.03
C ARG A 132 2.85 7.44 8.44
N ASP A 133 3.02 7.05 9.70
CA ASP A 133 4.29 6.50 10.18
C ASP A 133 4.56 5.14 9.51
N SER A 134 5.75 4.99 8.94
CA SER A 134 6.21 3.77 8.28
C SER A 134 7.03 2.86 9.22
N ASN A 135 7.44 3.33 10.40
CA ASN A 135 8.21 2.63 11.44
C ASN A 135 7.34 1.70 12.30
N TRP A 136 6.19 1.28 11.80
CA TRP A 136 5.20 0.55 12.59
C TRP A 136 5.69 -0.83 13.08
N GLU A 137 6.73 -1.41 12.47
CA GLU A 137 7.34 -2.67 12.92
C GLU A 137 8.32 -2.51 14.08
N THR A 138 8.95 -1.35 14.24
CA THR A 138 9.90 -1.12 15.33
C THR A 138 9.21 -0.74 16.64
N ARG A 139 7.89 -0.55 16.60
CA ARG A 139 7.10 -0.32 17.81
C ARG A 139 6.91 -1.67 18.50
N VAL A 140 7.66 -1.88 19.58
CA VAL A 140 7.28 -2.86 20.61
C VAL A 140 5.83 -2.55 20.98
N PRO A 141 4.90 -3.54 21.01
CA PRO A 141 3.55 -3.28 21.48
C PRO A 141 3.66 -2.63 22.85
N THR A 142 3.15 -1.40 22.99
CA THR A 142 3.09 -0.77 24.30
C THR A 142 2.28 -1.72 25.19
N PRO A 143 2.84 -2.27 26.28
CA PRO A 143 2.06 -3.11 27.16
C PRO A 143 0.84 -2.30 27.61
N ALA A 144 -0.34 -2.92 27.56
CA ALA A 144 -1.58 -2.29 28.00
C ALA A 144 -1.34 -1.68 29.40
N PRO A 145 -1.81 -0.45 29.68
CA PRO A 145 -1.64 0.14 30.99
C PRO A 145 -2.23 -0.81 32.02
N THR A 146 -1.37 -1.38 32.86
CA THR A 146 -1.80 -2.16 34.00
C THR A 146 -2.41 -1.20 35.00
N PHE A 147 -3.74 -1.03 34.95
CA PHE A 147 -4.47 -0.37 36.02
C PHE A 147 -4.40 -1.28 37.25
N GLY A 148 -3.34 -1.09 38.03
CA GLY A 148 -3.26 -1.60 39.39
C GLY A 148 -4.32 -0.90 40.21
N TRP A 149 -5.42 -1.59 40.49
CA TRP A 149 -6.33 -1.22 41.57
C TRP A 149 -5.57 -1.41 42.89
N GLY A 150 -4.78 -0.40 43.26
CA GLY A 150 -4.17 -0.29 44.56
C GLY A 150 -5.26 -0.04 45.59
N GLY A 151 -5.73 -1.12 46.22
CA GLY A 151 -6.55 -1.03 47.43
C GLY A 151 -5.79 -0.24 48.48
N ARG A 152 -6.29 0.97 48.79
CA ARG A 152 -5.91 1.66 50.03
C ARG A 152 -6.69 1.03 51.17
N ARG A 153 -5.94 0.62 52.18
CA ARG A 153 -6.41 0.24 53.51
C ARG A 153 -7.15 1.39 54.18
#